data_AF-A0A7E6FVC5-F1
#
_entry.id   AF-A0A7E6FVC5-F1
#
_cell.length_a   1.000
_cell.length_b   1.000
_cell.length_c   1.000
_cell.angle_alpha   90.00
_cell.angle_beta   90.00
_cell.angle_gamma   90.00
#
_symmetry.space_group_name_H-M   'P 1'
#
loop_
_entity.id
_entity.type
_entity.pdbx_description
1 polymer ?
#
loop_
_entity_poly.entity_id
_entity_poly.type
_entity_poly.pdbx_seq_one_letter_code
_entity_poly.pdbx_strand_id
1 'polypeptide(L)'
;MAVLLLTLTTVLVVTSDQELDGYYKRLGTGYSYDYIGTPPTEQFFSTRNLLDGTALAQRSQSQFFTYNKVSHACKNYSPKNIMTVVSTNDTNEISFYRNSQWIKTYAISMGAGSKVYDSFLNIGLPSSWNVDECRGTFCPNFFRHPILDYWNYLPIEEVKLLIYKNKTDVVTIIFDGRNTTLRSWFSHEKLKNSPWNDLASATGVHFSIEGFRHVRRFYITLHGFCEGDRGWLTINEGPLHCQFEESDHYPSIRYSDTKSKVIWNNGYALADSMAIFIRLRQQN
;
A
#
# COMPACT_ATOMS: atom_id res chain seq x y z
N MET A 1 61.06 -10.47 -38.18
CA MET A 1 59.70 -9.92 -38.04
C MET A 1 59.17 -10.31 -36.67
N ALA A 2 59.14 -9.37 -35.72
CA ALA A 2 58.58 -9.59 -34.39
C ALA A 2 57.12 -9.16 -34.43
N VAL A 3 56.19 -10.08 -34.16
CA VAL A 3 54.75 -9.80 -34.10
C VAL A 3 54.44 -9.31 -32.69
N LEU A 4 54.07 -8.04 -32.58
CA LEU A 4 53.65 -7.40 -31.34
C LEU A 4 52.21 -7.82 -31.03
N LEU A 5 52.00 -8.73 -30.07
CA LEU A 5 50.65 -9.03 -29.56
C LEU A 5 50.19 -7.89 -28.64
N LEU A 6 49.32 -7.03 -29.15
CA LEU A 6 48.51 -6.14 -28.31
C LEU A 6 47.44 -6.97 -27.59
N THR A 7 47.63 -7.18 -26.30
CA THR A 7 46.57 -7.67 -25.42
C THR A 7 45.67 -6.49 -25.07
N LEU A 8 44.53 -6.39 -25.76
CA LEU A 8 43.45 -5.49 -25.35
C LEU A 8 42.85 -6.05 -24.06
N THR A 9 43.27 -5.52 -22.90
CA THR A 9 42.51 -5.67 -21.65
C THR A 9 41.23 -4.86 -21.79
N THR A 10 40.13 -5.55 -22.10
CA THR A 10 38.79 -5.02 -21.93
C THR A 10 38.60 -4.74 -20.44
N VAL A 11 38.71 -3.47 -20.05
CA VAL A 11 38.19 -3.00 -18.77
C VAL A 11 36.68 -3.14 -18.86
N LEU A 12 36.16 -4.24 -18.31
CA LEU A 12 34.74 -4.35 -18.00
C LEU A 12 34.44 -3.23 -17.00
N VAL A 13 33.90 -2.13 -17.49
CA VAL A 13 33.14 -1.19 -16.66
C VAL A 13 31.92 -1.96 -16.23
N VAL A 14 32.03 -2.66 -15.09
CA VAL A 14 30.91 -3.28 -14.41
C VAL A 14 30.02 -2.13 -13.95
N THR A 15 29.03 -1.78 -14.75
CA THR A 15 27.94 -0.93 -14.29
C THR A 15 27.27 -1.70 -13.15
N SER A 16 27.23 -1.11 -11.95
CA SER A 16 26.75 -1.76 -10.72
C SER A 16 25.24 -2.05 -10.72
N ASP A 17 24.60 -2.08 -11.88
CA ASP A 17 23.15 -2.18 -12.03
C ASP A 17 22.67 -3.63 -12.23
N GLN A 18 23.55 -4.60 -12.47
CA GLN A 18 23.08 -5.88 -13.01
C GLN A 18 22.85 -7.05 -12.05
N GLU A 19 23.39 -7.11 -10.83
CA GLU A 19 23.05 -8.23 -9.94
C GLU A 19 23.02 -7.83 -8.47
N LEU A 20 21.83 -7.45 -8.03
CA LEU A 20 21.51 -7.30 -6.63
C LEU A 20 20.79 -8.55 -6.12
N ASP A 21 21.52 -9.67 -6.08
CA ASP A 21 21.22 -10.97 -5.47
C ASP A 21 19.80 -11.57 -5.68
N GLY A 22 19.01 -11.05 -6.62
CA GLY A 22 17.60 -11.40 -6.82
C GLY A 22 16.63 -10.97 -5.69
N TYR A 23 17.15 -10.68 -4.49
CA TYR A 23 16.35 -10.38 -3.28
C TYR A 23 15.84 -8.95 -3.20
N TYR A 24 16.51 -8.00 -3.84
CA TYR A 24 16.12 -6.59 -3.80
C TYR A 24 16.17 -5.97 -5.19
N LYS A 25 15.29 -5.00 -5.42
CA LYS A 25 15.20 -4.25 -6.67
C LYS A 25 15.36 -2.77 -6.42
N ARG A 26 16.02 -2.10 -7.36
CA ARG A 26 16.22 -0.66 -7.35
C ARG A 26 14.88 0.05 -7.57
N LEU A 27 14.59 1.06 -6.76
CA LEU A 27 13.41 1.91 -6.92
C LEU A 27 13.64 3.06 -7.90
N GLY A 28 14.90 3.52 -8.03
CA GLY A 28 15.31 4.63 -8.91
C GLY A 28 16.32 5.55 -8.23
N THR A 29 16.83 6.56 -8.94
CA THR A 29 17.56 7.69 -8.33
C THR A 29 16.59 8.71 -7.77
N GLY A 30 16.99 9.42 -6.70
CA GLY A 30 16.17 10.48 -6.14
C GLY A 30 14.98 9.93 -5.37
N TYR A 31 15.16 8.83 -4.67
CA TYR A 31 14.24 8.40 -3.60
C TYR A 31 15.13 7.96 -2.46
N SER A 32 14.97 8.60 -1.31
CA SER A 32 15.56 8.14 -0.06
C SER A 32 14.48 7.91 0.98
N TYR A 33 14.58 6.79 1.67
CA TYR A 33 13.79 6.53 2.86
C TYR A 33 14.49 7.09 4.09
N ASP A 34 13.71 7.39 5.11
CA ASP A 34 14.19 7.70 6.44
C ASP A 34 13.17 7.28 7.49
N TYR A 35 13.59 7.32 8.74
CA TYR A 35 12.75 7.02 9.89
C TYR A 35 11.95 8.23 10.34
N ILE A 36 10.70 7.99 10.75
CA ILE A 36 9.95 8.99 11.53
C ILE A 36 10.36 8.85 13.00
N GLY A 37 11.11 9.83 13.53
CA GLY A 37 11.61 9.88 14.91
C GLY A 37 13.05 9.38 15.07
N THR A 38 13.53 9.29 16.31
CA THR A 38 14.88 8.78 16.59
C THR A 38 14.91 7.26 16.35
N PRO A 39 15.69 6.76 15.38
CA PRO A 39 15.74 5.32 15.10
C PRO A 39 16.19 4.57 16.36
N PRO A 40 15.74 3.32 16.60
CA PRO A 40 16.18 2.54 17.76
C PRO A 40 17.70 2.36 17.85
N THR A 41 18.40 2.65 16.76
CA THR A 41 19.79 3.07 16.63
C THR A 41 19.87 3.48 15.16
N GLU A 42 20.34 4.67 14.81
CA GLU A 42 20.66 4.99 13.42
C GLU A 42 21.77 4.04 12.97
N GLN A 43 21.41 2.87 12.46
CA GLN A 43 22.38 1.89 11.96
C GLN A 43 22.81 2.31 10.57
N PHE A 44 23.58 3.38 10.51
CA PHE A 44 24.44 3.67 9.38
C PHE A 44 25.52 2.61 9.37
N PHE A 45 25.41 1.67 8.45
CA PHE A 45 26.50 0.76 8.20
C PHE A 45 27.39 1.43 7.16
N SER A 46 28.59 1.81 7.57
CA SER A 46 29.64 2.08 6.59
C SER A 46 29.92 0.77 5.88
N THR A 47 29.64 0.75 4.58
CA THR A 47 29.82 -0.42 3.73
C THR A 47 30.91 -0.14 2.72
N ARG A 48 31.58 -1.18 2.19
CA ARG A 48 32.60 -0.95 1.16
C ARG A 48 31.95 -0.75 -0.20
N ASN A 49 30.78 -1.35 -0.39
CA ASN A 49 30.03 -1.35 -1.64
C ASN A 49 28.55 -1.68 -1.38
N LEU A 50 27.76 -1.66 -2.45
CA LEU A 50 26.33 -1.97 -2.42
C LEU A 50 26.01 -3.42 -2.02
N LEU A 51 26.89 -4.39 -2.31
CA LEU A 51 26.69 -5.80 -1.97
C LEU A 51 26.70 -6.00 -0.45
N ASP A 52 27.63 -5.35 0.25
CA ASP A 52 27.68 -5.37 1.72
C ASP A 52 26.38 -4.80 2.32
N GLY A 53 25.86 -3.70 1.75
CA GLY A 53 24.58 -3.11 2.16
C GLY A 53 23.39 -4.04 1.91
N THR A 54 23.38 -4.72 0.78
CA THR A 54 22.35 -5.71 0.42
C THR A 54 22.35 -6.90 1.38
N ALA A 55 23.54 -7.43 1.72
CA ALA A 55 23.68 -8.53 2.66
C ALA A 55 23.20 -8.15 4.07
N LEU A 56 23.47 -6.92 4.51
CA LEU A 56 22.94 -6.38 5.78
C LEU A 56 21.41 -6.30 5.75
N ALA A 57 20.83 -5.76 4.69
CA ALA A 57 19.39 -5.69 4.51
C ALA A 57 18.73 -7.06 4.55
N GLN A 58 19.32 -8.03 3.84
CA GLN A 58 18.82 -9.40 3.80
C GLN A 58 18.85 -10.08 5.18
N ARG A 59 19.96 -9.96 5.93
CA ARG A 59 20.09 -10.53 7.29
C ARG A 59 19.07 -9.96 8.26
N SER A 60 18.80 -8.67 8.15
CA SER A 60 17.78 -7.99 8.96
C SER A 60 16.34 -8.18 8.46
N GLN A 61 16.16 -8.86 7.33
CA GLN A 61 14.87 -9.03 6.65
C GLN A 61 14.17 -7.72 6.30
N SER A 62 14.93 -6.67 6.04
CA SER A 62 14.38 -5.35 5.78
C SER A 62 13.60 -5.30 4.49
N GLN A 63 12.48 -4.58 4.49
CA GLN A 63 11.68 -4.41 3.28
C GLN A 63 12.31 -3.41 2.33
N PHE A 64 13.07 -2.45 2.86
CA PHE A 64 13.75 -1.42 2.11
C PHE A 64 15.14 -1.22 2.68
N PHE A 65 16.05 -0.71 1.85
CA PHE A 65 17.31 -0.13 2.30
C PHE A 65 17.74 0.96 1.32
N THR A 66 18.56 1.90 1.77
CA THR A 66 19.20 2.88 0.90
C THR A 66 20.70 2.72 0.93
N TYR A 67 21.33 3.07 -0.18
CA TYR A 67 22.78 3.10 -0.32
C TYR A 67 23.19 4.42 -0.97
N ASN A 68 24.08 5.15 -0.31
CA ASN A 68 24.64 6.38 -0.85
C ASN A 68 25.95 6.09 -1.59
N LYS A 69 26.00 6.42 -2.88
CA LYS A 69 27.13 6.11 -3.77
C LYS A 69 28.43 6.83 -3.42
N VAL A 70 28.37 7.95 -2.70
CA VAL A 70 29.52 8.80 -2.38
C VAL A 70 30.07 8.48 -1.00
N SER A 71 29.21 8.42 0.00
CA SER A 71 29.61 8.10 1.38
C SER A 71 29.74 6.61 1.65
N HIS A 72 29.26 5.75 0.73
CA HIS A 72 29.15 4.30 0.92
C HIS A 72 28.36 3.91 2.18
N ALA A 73 27.48 4.81 2.65
CA ALA A 73 26.59 4.54 3.76
C ALA A 73 25.41 3.69 3.29
N CYS A 74 25.17 2.57 3.97
CA CYS A 74 23.96 1.79 3.82
C CYS A 74 23.04 2.05 5.02
N LYS A 75 21.81 2.46 4.74
CA LYS A 75 20.75 2.60 5.75
C LYS A 75 19.75 1.47 5.55
N ASN A 76 19.50 0.73 6.62
CA ASN A 76 18.72 -0.49 6.57
C ASN A 76 17.44 -0.34 7.40
N TYR A 77 16.27 -0.69 6.84
CA TYR A 77 14.97 -0.37 7.45
C TYR A 77 14.21 -1.59 7.98
N SER A 78 14.09 -1.68 9.32
CA SER A 78 13.30 -2.74 9.97
C SER A 78 11.83 -2.69 9.54
N PRO A 79 11.16 -3.84 9.32
CA PRO A 79 9.73 -3.91 8.99
C PRO A 79 8.80 -3.29 10.06
N LYS A 80 9.30 -3.07 11.29
CA LYS A 80 8.53 -2.48 12.40
C LYS A 80 8.57 -0.95 12.43
N ASN A 81 9.45 -0.33 11.65
CA ASN A 81 9.65 1.11 11.70
C ASN A 81 8.74 1.82 10.69
N ILE A 82 8.22 2.98 11.08
CA ILE A 82 7.46 3.85 10.18
C ILE A 82 8.46 4.59 9.31
N MET A 83 8.40 4.34 8.00
CA MET A 83 9.32 4.96 7.04
C MET A 83 8.66 6.14 6.35
N THR A 84 9.36 7.26 6.22
CA THR A 84 9.00 8.33 5.29
C THR A 84 9.97 8.38 4.12
N VAL A 85 9.55 8.97 3.00
CA VAL A 85 10.49 9.38 1.95
C VAL A 85 10.98 10.78 2.31
N VAL A 86 12.30 11.01 2.32
CA VAL A 86 12.90 12.24 2.87
C VAL A 86 13.55 13.13 1.84
N SER A 87 14.05 12.58 0.74
CA SER A 87 14.53 13.40 -0.35
C SER A 87 14.27 12.73 -1.68
N THR A 88 13.64 13.49 -2.59
CA THR A 88 13.56 13.11 -4.00
C THR A 88 14.75 13.59 -4.83
N ASN A 89 15.64 14.40 -4.21
CA ASN A 89 16.64 15.18 -4.93
C ASN A 89 18.07 14.74 -4.63
N ASP A 90 18.28 13.82 -3.69
CA ASP A 90 19.59 13.20 -3.50
C ASP A 90 19.84 12.14 -4.58
N THR A 91 20.50 12.55 -5.66
CA THR A 91 20.87 11.68 -6.79
C THR A 91 21.94 10.64 -6.44
N ASN A 92 22.62 10.83 -5.29
CA ASN A 92 23.63 9.91 -4.78
C ASN A 92 23.01 8.79 -3.95
N GLU A 93 21.83 9.01 -3.35
CA GLU A 93 21.09 7.99 -2.62
C GLU A 93 20.26 7.11 -3.56
N ILE A 94 20.45 5.80 -3.46
CA ILE A 94 19.69 4.79 -4.20
C ILE A 94 18.83 4.02 -3.20
N SER A 95 17.53 3.97 -3.45
CA SER A 95 16.60 3.12 -2.70
C SER A 95 16.42 1.75 -3.34
N PHE A 96 16.31 0.74 -2.49
CA PHE A 96 16.00 -0.63 -2.86
C PHE A 96 14.83 -1.15 -2.05
N TYR A 97 14.04 -2.03 -2.65
CA TYR A 97 12.93 -2.73 -2.01
C TYR A 97 13.05 -4.23 -2.21
N ARG A 98 12.55 -5.01 -1.24
CA ARG A 98 12.65 -6.47 -1.28
C ARG A 98 11.75 -7.04 -2.38
N ASN A 99 12.33 -7.85 -3.24
CA ASN A 99 11.66 -8.49 -4.36
C ASN A 99 10.56 -9.44 -3.86
N SER A 100 9.46 -9.56 -4.62
CA SER A 100 8.35 -10.52 -4.48
C SER A 100 7.38 -10.36 -3.30
N GLN A 101 7.53 -9.36 -2.42
CA GLN A 101 6.65 -9.21 -1.25
C GLN A 101 5.54 -8.17 -1.44
N TRP A 102 4.40 -8.46 -0.83
CA TRP A 102 3.32 -7.48 -0.64
C TRP A 102 3.75 -6.48 0.42
N ILE A 103 3.86 -5.22 0.04
CA ILE A 103 4.17 -4.12 0.95
C ILE A 103 2.86 -3.62 1.54
N LYS A 104 2.67 -3.75 2.85
CA LYS A 104 1.53 -3.14 3.55
C LYS A 104 1.67 -1.63 3.45
N THR A 105 0.65 -0.94 2.94
CA THR A 105 0.67 0.52 2.77
C THR A 105 -0.38 1.24 3.59
N TYR A 106 -1.47 0.56 3.92
CA TYR A 106 -2.52 1.12 4.76
C TYR A 106 -3.19 0.03 5.60
N ALA A 107 -3.60 0.34 6.82
CA ALA A 107 -4.58 -0.43 7.57
C ALA A 107 -5.31 0.44 8.58
N ILE A 108 -6.55 0.06 8.87
CA ILE A 108 -7.37 0.75 9.85
C ILE A 108 -8.41 -0.21 10.45
N SER A 109 -8.65 -0.07 11.77
CA SER A 109 -9.76 -0.74 12.47
C SER A 109 -10.97 0.18 12.59
N MET A 110 -12.14 -0.42 12.78
CA MET A 110 -13.42 0.29 12.79
C MET A 110 -13.76 0.88 14.16
N GLY A 111 -14.76 1.75 14.16
CA GLY A 111 -15.50 2.17 15.36
C GLY A 111 -14.84 3.24 16.22
N ALA A 112 -13.62 3.65 15.89
CA ALA A 112 -12.88 4.67 16.65
C ALA A 112 -13.07 6.12 16.13
N GLY A 113 -14.04 6.36 15.24
CA GLY A 113 -14.31 7.68 14.65
C GLY A 113 -13.32 8.12 13.58
N SER A 114 -12.47 7.19 13.10
CA SER A 114 -11.41 7.48 12.16
C SER A 114 -11.93 7.89 10.78
N LYS A 115 -11.30 8.92 10.20
CA LYS A 115 -11.55 9.40 8.84
C LYS A 115 -10.68 8.61 7.86
N VAL A 116 -11.20 7.48 7.42
CA VAL A 116 -10.63 6.57 6.41
C VAL A 116 -10.22 7.31 5.15
N TYR A 117 -11.09 8.14 4.57
CA TYR A 117 -10.78 8.83 3.30
C TYR A 117 -9.64 9.84 3.45
N ASP A 118 -9.73 10.70 4.46
CA ASP A 118 -8.74 11.75 4.72
C ASP A 118 -7.39 11.14 5.09
N SER A 119 -7.39 10.15 5.99
CA SER A 119 -6.15 9.46 6.37
C SER A 119 -5.52 8.69 5.22
N PHE A 120 -6.30 7.99 4.39
CA PHE A 120 -5.74 7.28 3.23
C PHE A 120 -5.07 8.24 2.25
N LEU A 121 -5.74 9.35 1.93
CA LEU A 121 -5.28 10.32 0.94
C LEU A 121 -4.38 11.43 1.49
N ASN A 122 -4.05 11.38 2.78
CA ASN A 122 -3.24 12.40 3.45
C ASN A 122 -3.83 13.81 3.36
N ILE A 123 -5.14 13.93 3.62
CA ILE A 123 -5.86 15.21 3.55
C ILE A 123 -5.95 15.80 4.96
N GLY A 124 -5.45 17.01 5.15
CA GLY A 124 -5.44 17.68 6.45
C GLY A 124 -4.34 17.17 7.39
N LEU A 125 -4.41 17.57 8.67
CA LEU A 125 -3.39 17.19 9.67
C LEU A 125 -3.67 15.79 10.23
N PRO A 126 -2.64 14.98 10.54
CA PRO A 126 -2.84 13.64 11.13
C PRO A 126 -3.73 13.63 12.38
N SER A 127 -3.58 14.63 13.24
CA SER A 127 -4.42 14.81 14.44
C SER A 127 -5.91 14.98 14.15
N SER A 128 -6.27 15.38 12.93
CA SER A 128 -7.67 15.55 12.49
C SER A 128 -8.33 14.28 11.96
N TRP A 129 -7.58 13.17 11.83
CA TRP A 129 -8.05 11.92 11.27
C TRP A 129 -8.70 11.00 12.30
N ASN A 130 -8.60 11.29 13.61
CA ASN A 130 -9.09 10.45 14.71
C ASN A 130 -8.55 9.01 14.64
N VAL A 131 -7.23 8.87 14.49
CA VAL A 131 -6.55 7.57 14.31
C VAL A 131 -5.69 7.16 15.51
N ASP A 132 -5.58 8.02 16.52
CA ASP A 132 -4.69 7.82 17.67
C ASP A 132 -5.44 7.54 18.99
N GLU A 133 -6.74 7.85 19.06
CA GLU A 133 -7.54 7.76 20.29
C GLU A 133 -8.59 6.65 20.22
N CYS A 134 -8.73 5.88 21.30
CA CYS A 134 -9.82 4.92 21.43
C CYS A 134 -11.14 5.63 21.73
N ARG A 135 -12.25 5.12 21.19
CA ARG A 135 -13.63 5.52 21.54
C ARG A 135 -14.39 4.33 22.09
N GLY A 136 -14.69 4.37 23.39
CA GLY A 136 -15.28 3.24 24.09
C GLY A 136 -14.36 2.02 24.02
N THR A 137 -14.87 0.90 23.49
CA THR A 137 -14.10 -0.33 23.29
C THR A 137 -13.34 -0.39 21.96
N PHE A 138 -13.51 0.61 21.09
CA PHE A 138 -12.87 0.65 19.77
C PHE A 138 -11.58 1.45 19.83
N CYS A 139 -10.45 0.78 19.62
CA CYS A 139 -9.15 1.43 19.44
C CYS A 139 -8.73 1.36 17.97
N PRO A 140 -8.34 2.48 17.33
CA PRO A 140 -7.83 2.42 15.97
C PRO A 140 -6.53 1.61 15.93
N ASN A 141 -6.48 0.62 15.06
CA ASN A 141 -5.23 -0.01 14.62
C ASN A 141 -4.84 0.62 13.29
N PHE A 142 -4.38 1.86 13.37
CA PHE A 142 -4.06 2.66 12.20
C PHE A 142 -2.62 2.43 11.75
N PHE A 143 -2.45 2.31 10.45
CA PHE A 143 -1.16 2.31 9.80
C PHE A 143 -1.31 2.97 8.44
N ARG A 144 -0.45 3.95 8.15
CA ARG A 144 -0.33 4.52 6.82
C ARG A 144 1.15 4.67 6.49
N HIS A 145 1.56 4.07 5.39
CA HIS A 145 2.91 4.16 4.90
C HIS A 145 3.02 5.38 3.95
N PRO A 146 3.92 6.35 4.22
CA PRO A 146 4.19 7.52 3.35
C PRO A 146 4.47 7.23 1.88
N ILE A 147 4.87 6.00 1.54
CA ILE A 147 4.98 5.51 0.16
C ILE A 147 3.71 5.76 -0.68
N LEU A 148 2.53 5.82 -0.05
CA LEU A 148 1.28 6.18 -0.73
C LEU A 148 1.32 7.58 -1.38
N ASP A 149 2.06 8.53 -0.80
CA ASP A 149 2.19 9.89 -1.32
C ASP A 149 3.05 9.95 -2.59
N TYR A 150 3.81 8.88 -2.87
CA TYR A 150 4.68 8.76 -4.04
C TYR A 150 4.11 7.83 -5.11
N TRP A 151 2.84 7.45 -4.99
CA TRP A 151 2.17 6.46 -5.86
C TRP A 151 2.51 6.61 -7.36
N ASN A 152 2.43 7.83 -7.88
CA ASN A 152 2.62 8.12 -9.31
C ASN A 152 4.03 7.85 -9.84
N TYR A 153 5.00 7.67 -8.94
CA TYR A 153 6.39 7.38 -9.25
C TYR A 153 6.77 5.92 -9.06
N LEU A 154 5.89 5.14 -8.44
CA LEU A 154 6.18 3.76 -8.10
C LEU A 154 5.82 2.85 -9.28
N PRO A 155 6.65 1.84 -9.59
CA PRO A 155 6.31 0.85 -10.59
C PRO A 155 5.31 -0.16 -10.02
N ILE A 156 4.11 0.26 -9.62
CA ILE A 156 3.12 -0.65 -9.00
C ILE A 156 2.59 -1.63 -10.05
N GLU A 157 2.64 -2.92 -9.72
CA GLU A 157 2.12 -4.01 -10.53
C GLU A 157 0.72 -4.42 -10.10
N GLU A 158 0.51 -4.58 -8.80
CA GLU A 158 -0.79 -4.95 -8.24
C GLU A 158 -1.08 -4.22 -6.93
N VAL A 159 -2.37 -4.03 -6.67
CA VAL A 159 -2.88 -3.54 -5.38
C VAL A 159 -3.79 -4.62 -4.80
N LYS A 160 -3.64 -4.91 -3.51
CA LYS A 160 -4.47 -5.87 -2.79
C LYS A 160 -5.23 -5.15 -1.68
N LEU A 161 -6.55 -5.32 -1.66
CA LEU A 161 -7.42 -4.90 -0.58
C LEU A 161 -7.87 -6.13 0.20
N LEU A 162 -7.68 -6.09 1.52
CA LEU A 162 -8.11 -7.13 2.47
C LEU A 162 -9.09 -6.54 3.47
N ILE A 163 -10.18 -7.25 3.72
CA ILE A 163 -11.11 -7.00 4.82
C ILE A 163 -11.04 -8.17 5.79
N TYR A 164 -10.94 -7.87 7.08
CA TYR A 164 -10.79 -8.88 8.13
C TYR A 164 -12.00 -8.96 9.04
N LYS A 165 -12.39 -10.19 9.41
CA LYS A 165 -13.32 -10.49 10.49
C LYS A 165 -12.70 -11.56 11.38
N ASN A 166 -12.67 -11.34 12.69
CA ASN A 166 -12.09 -12.25 13.67
C ASN A 166 -10.67 -12.70 13.29
N LYS A 167 -9.83 -11.74 12.86
CA LYS A 167 -8.44 -11.96 12.40
C LYS A 167 -8.28 -12.83 11.14
N THR A 168 -9.36 -13.16 10.45
CA THR A 168 -9.37 -13.91 9.19
C THR A 168 -9.73 -12.98 8.04
N ASP A 169 -9.05 -13.11 6.90
CA ASP A 169 -9.43 -12.38 5.68
C ASP A 169 -10.75 -12.95 5.11
N VAL A 170 -11.79 -12.12 5.10
CA VAL A 170 -13.12 -12.49 4.59
C VAL A 170 -13.37 -11.94 3.19
N VAL A 171 -12.66 -10.88 2.80
CA VAL A 171 -12.66 -10.34 1.44
C VAL A 171 -11.22 -10.09 1.02
N THR A 172 -10.86 -10.63 -0.15
CA THR A 172 -9.58 -10.38 -0.82
C THR A 172 -9.84 -9.94 -2.25
N ILE A 173 -9.50 -8.69 -2.56
CA ILE A 173 -9.63 -8.12 -3.91
C ILE A 173 -8.23 -7.77 -4.42
N ILE A 174 -7.94 -8.17 -5.66
CA ILE A 174 -6.68 -7.83 -6.35
C ILE A 174 -7.02 -6.93 -7.53
N PHE A 175 -6.26 -5.85 -7.66
CA PHE A 175 -6.35 -4.90 -8.75
C PHE A 175 -5.03 -4.85 -9.53
N ASP A 176 -5.12 -4.52 -10.81
CA ASP A 176 -4.01 -4.07 -11.64
C ASP A 176 -3.59 -2.67 -11.17
N GLY A 177 -2.38 -2.56 -10.63
CA GLY A 177 -1.87 -1.28 -10.13
C GLY A 177 -1.21 -0.42 -11.19
N ARG A 178 -1.03 -0.94 -12.42
CA ARG A 178 -0.23 -0.28 -13.45
C ARG A 178 -0.98 0.93 -14.02
N ASN A 179 -0.24 2.02 -14.20
CA ASN A 179 -0.76 3.28 -14.74
C ASN A 179 -1.98 3.78 -13.96
N THR A 180 -1.92 3.71 -12.63
CA THR A 180 -2.97 4.19 -11.72
C THR A 180 -2.43 5.33 -10.86
N THR A 181 -3.34 6.10 -10.28
CA THR A 181 -3.05 7.05 -9.20
C THR A 181 -3.56 6.48 -7.88
N LEU A 182 -3.18 7.11 -6.76
CA LEU A 182 -3.70 6.74 -5.43
C LEU A 182 -5.25 6.72 -5.36
N ARG A 183 -5.92 7.45 -6.24
CA ARG A 183 -7.38 7.54 -6.32
C ARG A 183 -8.01 6.59 -7.34
N SER A 184 -7.29 6.20 -8.40
CA SER A 184 -7.88 5.51 -9.56
C SER A 184 -7.63 4.01 -9.64
N TRP A 185 -6.77 3.44 -8.78
CA TRP A 185 -6.52 1.98 -8.77
C TRP A 185 -7.75 1.17 -8.34
N PHE A 186 -8.62 1.76 -7.52
CA PHE A 186 -9.84 1.13 -7.03
C PHE A 186 -10.96 1.36 -8.05
N SER A 187 -10.93 0.61 -9.14
CA SER A 187 -11.90 0.71 -10.22
C SER A 187 -12.23 -0.66 -10.81
N HIS A 188 -13.40 -0.76 -11.44
CA HIS A 188 -13.85 -2.01 -12.07
C HIS A 188 -12.91 -2.47 -13.18
N GLU A 189 -12.42 -1.53 -14.00
CA GLU A 189 -11.45 -1.76 -15.08
C GLU A 189 -10.10 -2.31 -14.59
N LYS A 190 -9.72 -2.04 -13.33
CA LYS A 190 -8.50 -2.55 -12.72
C LYS A 190 -8.74 -3.85 -11.95
N LEU A 191 -9.97 -4.36 -11.85
CA LEU A 191 -10.25 -5.57 -11.10
C LEU A 191 -9.60 -6.81 -11.74
N LYS A 192 -8.75 -7.52 -10.99
CA LYS A 192 -8.14 -8.79 -11.39
C LYS A 192 -8.77 -9.99 -10.71
N ASN A 193 -9.10 -9.88 -9.43
CA ASN A 193 -9.68 -10.96 -8.64
C ASN A 193 -10.57 -10.41 -7.52
N SER A 194 -11.64 -11.12 -7.18
CA SER A 194 -12.52 -10.82 -6.04
C SER A 194 -13.16 -12.10 -5.50
N PRO A 195 -13.71 -12.10 -4.28
CA PRO A 195 -14.40 -13.28 -3.74
C PRO A 195 -15.83 -13.48 -4.31
N TRP A 196 -16.33 -12.53 -5.10
CA TRP A 196 -17.68 -12.53 -5.66
C TRP A 196 -17.68 -12.90 -7.13
N ASN A 197 -18.50 -13.87 -7.49
CA ASN A 197 -18.54 -14.47 -8.83
C ASN A 197 -19.12 -13.52 -9.88
N ASP A 198 -19.99 -12.61 -9.47
CA ASP A 198 -20.73 -11.72 -10.38
C ASP A 198 -20.07 -10.35 -10.58
N LEU A 199 -19.10 -9.96 -9.73
CA LEU A 199 -18.53 -8.62 -9.74
C LEU A 199 -17.74 -8.33 -11.02
N ALA A 200 -16.95 -9.30 -11.51
CA ALA A 200 -16.16 -9.11 -12.72
C ALA A 200 -17.03 -8.85 -13.96
N SER A 201 -18.17 -9.54 -14.07
CA SER A 201 -19.13 -9.42 -15.18
C SER A 201 -20.21 -8.36 -14.98
N ALA A 202 -20.23 -7.67 -13.82
CA ALA A 202 -21.28 -6.71 -13.51
C ALA A 202 -21.21 -5.49 -14.44
N THR A 203 -22.36 -5.06 -14.97
CA THR A 203 -22.48 -3.84 -15.78
C THR A 203 -22.97 -2.68 -14.92
N GLY A 204 -22.45 -1.47 -15.16
CA GLY A 204 -22.84 -0.27 -14.41
C GLY A 204 -22.38 -0.24 -12.95
N VAL A 205 -21.44 -1.11 -12.56
CA VAL A 205 -20.88 -1.11 -11.21
C VAL A 205 -20.02 0.12 -10.98
N HIS A 206 -20.24 0.78 -9.85
CA HIS A 206 -19.49 1.95 -9.43
C HIS A 206 -18.51 1.56 -8.33
N PHE A 207 -17.23 1.87 -8.57
CA PHE A 207 -16.14 1.77 -7.60
C PHE A 207 -15.69 3.18 -7.26
N SER A 208 -15.61 3.53 -5.98
CA SER A 208 -15.05 4.84 -5.60
C SER A 208 -14.49 4.86 -4.18
N ILE A 209 -13.26 5.36 -4.05
CA ILE A 209 -12.59 5.59 -2.76
C ILE A 209 -13.28 6.74 -2.02
N GLU A 210 -13.56 7.84 -2.72
CA GLU A 210 -14.33 8.97 -2.19
C GLU A 210 -15.76 8.58 -1.85
N GLY A 211 -16.30 7.67 -2.66
CA GLY A 211 -17.65 7.12 -2.66
C GLY A 211 -18.73 8.19 -2.74
N PHE A 212 -19.74 8.15 -1.86
CA PHE A 212 -20.96 8.94 -2.01
C PHE A 212 -21.20 9.87 -0.82
N ARG A 213 -21.47 11.15 -1.12
CA ARG A 213 -21.75 12.25 -0.17
C ARG A 213 -20.76 12.33 1.00
N HIS A 214 -19.50 11.97 0.72
CA HIS A 214 -18.40 11.97 1.70
C HIS A 214 -18.61 11.09 2.93
N VAL A 215 -19.44 10.05 2.83
CA VAL A 215 -19.74 9.15 3.96
C VAL A 215 -19.52 7.70 3.60
N ARG A 216 -20.04 7.24 2.45
CA ARG A 216 -19.72 5.90 1.92
C ARG A 216 -18.37 6.00 1.25
N ARG A 217 -17.33 5.37 1.80
CA ARG A 217 -15.96 5.29 1.25
C ARG A 217 -15.69 3.89 0.74
N PHE A 218 -14.66 3.74 -0.11
CA PHE A 218 -14.26 2.46 -0.69
C PHE A 218 -15.48 1.61 -1.10
N TYR A 219 -16.29 2.21 -1.97
CA TYR A 219 -17.65 1.78 -2.25
C TYR A 219 -17.71 0.99 -3.55
N ILE A 220 -18.21 -0.26 -3.50
CA ILE A 220 -18.47 -1.13 -4.66
C ILE A 220 -19.96 -1.42 -4.71
N THR A 221 -20.66 -0.80 -5.65
CA THR A 221 -22.14 -0.78 -5.67
C THR A 221 -22.73 -0.83 -7.06
N LEU A 222 -23.97 -1.30 -7.14
CA LEU A 222 -24.92 -0.90 -8.17
C LEU A 222 -25.89 0.08 -7.49
N HIS A 223 -25.63 1.37 -7.69
CA HIS A 223 -26.34 2.42 -6.96
C HIS A 223 -27.84 2.37 -7.26
N GLY A 224 -28.65 2.36 -6.20
CA GLY A 224 -30.10 2.46 -6.27
C GLY A 224 -30.67 3.31 -5.13
N PHE A 225 -31.99 3.41 -5.06
CA PHE A 225 -32.68 3.92 -3.88
C PHE A 225 -32.53 2.93 -2.72
N CYS A 226 -32.69 3.38 -1.47
CA CYS A 226 -32.38 2.59 -0.28
C CYS A 226 -32.92 1.15 -0.29
N GLU A 227 -34.17 0.94 -0.70
CA GLU A 227 -34.79 -0.40 -0.77
C GLU A 227 -34.16 -1.32 -1.81
N GLY A 228 -33.66 -0.74 -2.90
CA GLY A 228 -33.07 -1.46 -4.02
C GLY A 228 -31.55 -1.31 -4.13
N ASP A 229 -30.90 -0.64 -3.18
CA ASP A 229 -29.46 -0.35 -3.25
C ASP A 229 -28.68 -1.65 -3.04
N ARG A 230 -27.79 -1.96 -3.99
CA ARG A 230 -27.08 -3.23 -4.02
C ARG A 230 -25.58 -3.00 -4.04
N GLY A 231 -24.84 -3.93 -3.47
CA GLY A 231 -23.39 -3.85 -3.56
C GLY A 231 -22.66 -5.01 -2.93
N TRP A 232 -21.35 -4.83 -2.89
CA TRP A 232 -20.40 -5.84 -2.43
C TRP A 232 -19.58 -5.35 -1.24
N LEU A 233 -19.23 -4.06 -1.21
CA LEU A 233 -18.42 -3.46 -0.15
C LEU A 233 -18.77 -1.98 0.05
N THR A 234 -18.88 -1.54 1.29
CA THR A 234 -18.92 -0.12 1.67
C THR A 234 -18.26 0.12 3.01
N ILE A 235 -17.58 1.26 3.15
CA ILE A 235 -17.03 1.73 4.41
C ILE A 235 -17.74 3.02 4.78
N ASN A 236 -18.63 3.00 5.75
CA ASN A 236 -19.39 4.17 6.12
C ASN A 236 -18.69 4.92 7.24
N GLU A 237 -18.39 6.20 7.05
CA GLU A 237 -17.78 7.08 8.06
C GLU A 237 -18.80 7.81 8.94
N GLY A 238 -20.10 7.64 8.66
CA GLY A 238 -21.20 8.28 9.37
C GLY A 238 -22.56 7.77 8.88
N PRO A 239 -23.65 8.23 9.51
CA PRO A 239 -25.00 7.99 9.02
C PRO A 239 -25.28 8.85 7.77
N LEU A 240 -26.26 8.42 6.97
CA LEU A 240 -26.73 9.15 5.79
C LEU A 240 -28.26 9.12 5.70
N HIS A 241 -28.86 8.37 4.77
CA HIS A 241 -30.30 8.39 4.51
C HIS A 241 -30.92 6.99 4.58
N CYS A 242 -30.18 5.96 4.18
CA CYS A 242 -30.66 4.59 4.17
C CYS A 242 -30.40 3.91 5.52
N GLN A 243 -31.37 3.16 6.00
CA GLN A 243 -31.30 2.46 7.29
C GLN A 243 -30.07 1.54 7.38
N PHE A 244 -29.66 0.88 6.29
CA PHE A 244 -28.47 0.04 6.29
C PHE A 244 -27.18 0.80 6.64
N GLU A 245 -27.16 2.13 6.53
CA GLU A 245 -26.00 2.96 6.83
C GLU A 245 -25.83 3.25 8.31
N GLU A 246 -26.92 3.12 9.08
CA GLU A 246 -26.92 3.31 10.53
C GLU A 246 -26.03 2.28 11.22
N SER A 247 -25.33 2.73 12.26
CA SER A 247 -24.40 1.95 13.06
C SER A 247 -24.16 2.68 14.38
N ASP A 248 -23.94 1.91 15.44
CA ASP A 248 -23.57 2.43 16.76
C ASP A 248 -22.16 3.02 16.77
N HIS A 249 -21.35 2.67 15.76
CA HIS A 249 -19.97 3.14 15.63
C HIS A 249 -19.59 3.42 14.18
N TYR A 250 -18.64 4.34 13.99
CA TYR A 250 -18.07 4.67 12.69
C TYR A 250 -16.53 4.77 12.79
N PRO A 251 -15.78 4.51 11.71
CA PRO A 251 -16.28 3.93 10.46
C PRO A 251 -16.80 2.51 10.68
N SER A 252 -17.64 2.02 9.76
CA SER A 252 -18.19 0.65 9.76
C SER A 252 -18.05 0.05 8.36
N ILE A 253 -17.40 -1.11 8.26
CA ILE A 253 -17.23 -1.81 6.98
C ILE A 253 -18.29 -2.88 6.85
N ARG A 254 -19.05 -2.78 5.76
CA ARG A 254 -20.10 -3.71 5.38
C ARG A 254 -19.69 -4.38 4.08
N TYR A 255 -19.90 -5.68 4.01
CA TYR A 255 -19.60 -6.46 2.83
C TYR A 255 -20.66 -7.54 2.59
N SER A 256 -20.76 -7.99 1.35
CA SER A 256 -21.53 -9.19 1.03
C SER A 256 -20.75 -10.43 1.49
N ASP A 257 -21.33 -11.17 2.42
CA ASP A 257 -20.88 -12.49 2.87
C ASP A 257 -21.36 -13.64 1.97
N THR A 258 -22.07 -13.31 0.90
CA THR A 258 -22.46 -14.27 -0.15
C THR A 258 -21.42 -14.28 -1.29
N LYS A 259 -21.63 -15.13 -2.30
CA LYS A 259 -20.81 -15.16 -3.52
C LYS A 259 -21.21 -14.12 -4.58
N SER A 260 -22.13 -13.20 -4.26
CA SER A 260 -22.67 -12.18 -5.17
C SER A 260 -22.91 -10.86 -4.45
N LYS A 261 -23.40 -9.81 -5.12
CA LYS A 261 -23.93 -8.60 -4.44
C LYS A 261 -25.12 -8.94 -3.54
N VAL A 262 -25.28 -8.17 -2.48
CA VAL A 262 -26.49 -8.17 -1.65
C VAL A 262 -27.34 -6.93 -1.93
N ILE A 263 -28.63 -7.00 -1.59
CA ILE A 263 -29.44 -5.81 -1.34
C ILE A 263 -29.15 -5.41 0.10
N TRP A 264 -28.65 -4.20 0.33
CA TRP A 264 -28.15 -3.82 1.65
C TRP A 264 -29.21 -3.91 2.75
N ASN A 265 -30.45 -3.55 2.45
CA ASN A 265 -31.55 -3.67 3.41
C ASN A 265 -31.96 -5.11 3.73
N ASN A 266 -31.60 -6.09 2.89
CA ASN A 266 -31.93 -7.50 3.12
C ASN A 266 -30.87 -8.22 3.97
N GLY A 267 -29.69 -7.62 4.18
CA GLY A 267 -28.63 -8.17 5.01
C GLY A 267 -27.23 -7.96 4.42
N TYR A 268 -26.27 -7.86 5.33
CA TYR A 268 -24.84 -7.75 5.05
C TYR A 268 -24.04 -8.20 6.28
N ALA A 269 -22.76 -8.48 6.10
CA ALA A 269 -21.85 -8.76 7.20
C ALA A 269 -21.02 -7.53 7.58
N LEU A 270 -20.62 -7.48 8.85
CA LEU A 270 -19.72 -6.47 9.41
C LEU A 270 -18.31 -7.02 9.60
N ALA A 271 -17.31 -6.23 9.26
CA ALA A 271 -15.89 -6.56 9.44
C ALA A 271 -15.28 -5.81 10.65
N ASP A 272 -14.04 -6.16 11.02
CA ASP A 272 -13.28 -5.50 12.11
C ASP A 272 -12.09 -4.63 11.66
N SER A 273 -11.53 -4.87 10.46
CA SER A 273 -10.51 -3.99 9.87
C SER A 273 -10.38 -4.12 8.36
N MET A 274 -9.66 -3.17 7.77
CA MET A 274 -9.22 -3.17 6.37
C MET A 274 -7.70 -2.99 6.30
N ALA A 275 -7.08 -3.58 5.27
CA ALA A 275 -5.69 -3.30 4.91
C ALA A 275 -5.51 -3.23 3.39
N ILE A 276 -4.56 -2.40 2.95
CA ILE A 276 -4.16 -2.26 1.55
C ILE A 276 -2.67 -2.58 1.46
N PHE A 277 -2.34 -3.34 0.41
CA PHE A 277 -0.97 -3.71 0.07
C PHE A 277 -0.71 -3.39 -1.39
N ILE A 278 0.54 -3.08 -1.71
CA ILE A 278 1.01 -2.97 -3.09
C ILE A 278 2.06 -4.04 -3.37
N ARG A 279 2.14 -4.44 -4.63
CA ARG A 279 3.27 -5.23 -5.16
C ARG A 279 3.90 -4.43 -6.29
N LEU A 280 5.20 -4.21 -6.21
CA LEU A 280 5.95 -3.49 -7.24
C LEU A 280 6.37 -4.43 -8.38
N ARG A 281 6.44 -3.89 -9.60
CA ARG A 281 6.79 -4.60 -10.82
C ARG A 281 8.26 -4.97 -10.78
N GLN A 282 8.50 -6.22 -11.14
CA GLN A 282 9.83 -6.72 -11.39
C GLN A 282 10.35 -6.08 -12.69
N GLN A 283 11.32 -5.16 -12.61
CA GLN A 283 12.13 -4.80 -13.77
C GLN A 283 13.02 -5.99 -14.10
N ASN A 284 12.88 -6.51 -15.32
CA ASN A 284 13.76 -7.51 -15.90
C ASN A 284 15.00 -6.83 -16.49
#